data_AF-A0A0M8TSE4-F1
#
_entry.id   AF-A0A0M8TSE4-F1
#
_cell.length_a   1.000
_cell.length_b   1.000
_cell.length_c   1.000
_cell.angle_alpha   90.00
_cell.angle_beta   90.00
_cell.angle_gamma   90.00
#
_symmetry.space_group_name_H-M   'P 1'
#
loop_
_entity.id
_entity.type
_entity.pdbx_description
1 polymer ?
#
loop_
_entity_poly.entity_id
_entity_poly.type
_entity_poly.pdbx_seq_one_letter_code
_entity_poly.pdbx_strand_id
1 'polypeptide(L)'
;MRHAAEVVAPYAGTAKDAAVHYAHEANELLAPKISYAAGEAARHARTTYDSHLHPHIKAARSHVPPNVDRAATKAVKQTRRAARQAAEYTQPRLESALAAAQPVAEEAASRSTAAFAALRGQVSAEEVRKLVRRQKRRARTGRVFKGVLLVGVVAGGAYAAWKWWDRQSNPDWLVEPPAATELSSRDSAPASFDDELAAKEQEARSAGDDQQ
;
A
#
# COMPACT_ATOMS: atom_id res chain seq x y z
N MET A 1 -40.12 19.61 19.29
CA MET A 1 -38.68 19.34 19.15
C MET A 1 -37.81 20.55 19.53
N ARG A 2 -38.08 21.79 19.08
CA ARG A 2 -37.24 22.97 19.39
C ARG A 2 -37.14 23.31 20.90
N HIS A 3 -38.22 23.15 21.66
CA HIS A 3 -38.19 23.42 23.11
C HIS A 3 -37.54 22.33 23.99
N ALA A 4 -37.40 21.10 23.49
CA ALA A 4 -36.66 20.07 24.24
C ALA A 4 -35.14 20.30 24.17
N ALA A 5 -34.65 20.86 23.07
CA ALA A 5 -33.24 21.23 22.92
C ALA A 5 -32.86 22.44 23.78
N GLU A 6 -33.74 23.44 23.90
CA GLU A 6 -33.52 24.60 24.77
C GLU A 6 -33.49 24.25 26.27
N VAL A 7 -34.26 23.24 26.70
CA VAL A 7 -34.29 22.77 28.10
C VAL A 7 -33.06 21.91 28.44
N VAL A 8 -32.45 21.25 27.46
CA VAL A 8 -31.25 20.39 27.65
C VAL A 8 -29.94 21.16 27.45
N ALA A 9 -29.97 22.31 26.74
CA ALA A 9 -28.80 23.15 26.48
C ALA A 9 -27.97 23.54 27.74
N PRO A 10 -28.56 23.87 28.91
CA PRO A 10 -27.78 24.21 30.11
C PRO A 10 -27.06 22.99 30.71
N TYR A 11 -27.66 21.81 30.60
CA TYR A 11 -27.08 20.55 31.08
C TYR A 11 -25.98 20.02 30.16
N ALA A 12 -26.09 20.28 28.85
CA ALA A 12 -25.02 19.98 27.90
C ALA A 12 -23.77 20.85 28.13
N GLY A 13 -23.95 22.12 28.52
CA GLY A 13 -22.84 23.03 28.88
C GLY A 13 -22.10 22.56 30.13
N THR A 14 -22.81 22.28 31.23
CA THR A 14 -22.21 21.81 32.48
C THR A 14 -21.50 20.45 32.35
N ALA A 15 -22.04 19.54 31.53
CA ALA A 15 -21.38 18.27 31.23
C ALA A 15 -20.07 18.45 30.44
N LYS A 16 -20.01 19.44 29.53
CA LYS A 16 -18.79 19.76 28.78
C LYS A 16 -17.71 20.31 29.71
N ASP A 17 -18.06 21.24 30.59
CA ASP A 17 -17.12 21.84 31.54
C ASP A 17 -16.54 20.79 32.50
N ALA A 18 -17.39 19.87 32.99
CA ALA A 18 -16.94 18.74 33.80
C ALA A 18 -15.99 17.82 33.03
N ALA A 19 -16.29 17.51 31.75
CA ALA A 19 -15.43 16.67 30.92
C ALA A 19 -14.05 17.32 30.67
N VAL A 20 -14.01 18.63 30.42
CA VAL A 20 -12.76 19.38 30.28
C VAL A 20 -11.97 19.35 31.59
N HIS A 21 -12.63 19.56 32.74
CA HIS A 21 -11.99 19.48 34.05
C HIS A 21 -11.36 18.11 34.32
N TYR A 22 -12.11 17.02 34.11
CA TYR A 22 -11.59 15.66 34.32
C TYR A 22 -10.49 15.27 33.33
N ALA A 23 -10.56 15.75 32.08
CA ALA A 23 -9.50 15.54 31.11
C ALA A 23 -8.20 16.24 31.54
N HIS A 24 -8.31 17.44 32.09
CA HIS A 24 -7.15 18.19 32.57
C HIS A 24 -6.49 17.50 33.78
N GLU A 25 -7.29 17.06 34.75
CA GLU A 25 -6.85 16.31 35.93
C GLU A 25 -6.20 14.97 35.54
N ALA A 26 -6.80 14.24 34.59
CA ALA A 26 -6.21 13.01 34.08
C ALA A 26 -4.86 13.26 33.39
N ASN A 27 -4.72 14.36 32.64
CA ASN A 27 -3.48 14.73 32.00
C ASN A 27 -2.39 15.07 33.03
N GLU A 28 -2.72 15.82 34.09
CA GLU A 28 -1.78 16.12 35.17
C GLU A 28 -1.23 14.85 35.84
N LEU A 29 -2.06 13.83 36.03
CA LEU A 29 -1.64 12.54 36.61
C LEU A 29 -0.82 11.68 35.63
N LEU A 30 -1.14 11.74 34.33
CA LEU A 30 -0.52 10.89 33.30
C LEU A 30 0.75 11.51 32.70
N ALA A 31 0.83 12.83 32.60
CA ALA A 31 1.97 13.57 32.06
C ALA A 31 3.32 13.11 32.64
N PRO A 32 3.51 12.97 33.98
CA PRO A 32 4.78 12.50 34.53
C PRO A 32 5.07 11.04 34.17
N LYS A 33 4.05 10.17 34.14
CA LYS A 33 4.22 8.75 33.79
C LYS A 33 4.61 8.57 32.32
N ILE A 34 3.97 9.34 31.44
CA ILE A 34 4.30 9.34 30.01
C ILE A 34 5.72 9.87 29.80
N SER A 35 6.09 10.97 30.48
CA SER A 35 7.45 11.53 30.42
C SER A 35 8.50 10.53 30.91
N TYR A 36 8.22 9.83 32.01
CA TYR A 36 9.08 8.78 32.52
C TYR A 36 9.24 7.63 31.52
N ALA A 37 8.13 7.09 31.00
CA ALA A 37 8.13 6.00 30.02
C ALA A 37 8.84 6.39 28.72
N ALA A 38 8.67 7.64 28.26
CA ALA A 38 9.39 8.18 27.11
C ALA A 38 10.90 8.26 27.40
N GLY A 39 11.28 8.68 28.61
CA GLY A 39 12.67 8.69 29.07
C GLY A 39 13.29 7.30 29.09
N GLU A 40 12.57 6.29 29.61
CA GLU A 40 13.02 4.91 29.60
C GLU A 40 13.15 4.35 28.18
N ALA A 41 12.17 4.57 27.32
CA ALA A 41 12.22 4.15 25.92
C ALA A 41 13.41 4.78 25.19
N ALA A 42 13.72 6.05 25.45
CA ALA A 42 14.89 6.72 24.90
C ALA A 42 16.21 6.10 25.40
N ARG A 43 16.29 5.77 26.70
CA ARG A 43 17.45 5.05 27.27
C ARG A 43 17.61 3.66 26.67
N HIS A 44 16.51 2.93 26.50
CA HIS A 44 16.50 1.61 25.87
C HIS A 44 16.97 1.69 24.41
N ALA A 45 16.46 2.66 23.64
CA ALA A 45 16.89 2.87 22.26
C ALA A 45 18.39 3.18 22.19
N ARG A 46 18.91 4.00 23.12
CA ARG A 46 20.32 4.34 23.20
C ARG A 46 21.19 3.14 23.55
N THR A 47 20.84 2.38 24.58
CA THR A 47 21.57 1.16 24.97
C THR A 47 21.56 0.11 23.86
N THR A 48 20.44 -0.05 23.15
CA THR A 48 20.34 -0.94 21.97
C THR A 48 21.25 -0.46 20.84
N TYR A 49 21.26 0.84 20.56
CA TYR A 49 22.16 1.43 19.56
C TYR A 49 23.63 1.23 19.95
N ASP A 50 24.01 1.52 21.19
CA ASP A 50 25.39 1.44 21.66
C ASP A 50 25.91 0.00 21.65
N SER A 51 25.07 -0.98 21.99
CA SER A 51 25.44 -2.40 22.03
C SER A 51 25.50 -3.06 20.64
N HIS A 52 24.52 -2.79 19.77
CA HIS A 52 24.39 -3.51 18.51
C HIS A 52 24.82 -2.67 17.31
N LEU A 53 24.36 -1.44 17.19
CA LEU A 53 24.55 -0.65 15.97
C LEU A 53 25.91 0.06 15.94
N HIS A 54 26.35 0.60 17.07
CA HIS A 54 27.61 1.33 17.19
C HIS A 54 28.84 0.52 16.73
N PRO A 55 29.07 -0.74 17.17
CA PRO A 55 30.24 -1.50 16.73
C PRO A 55 30.22 -1.78 15.21
N HIS A 56 29.05 -2.08 14.64
CA HIS A 56 28.92 -2.30 13.19
C HIS A 56 29.19 -1.02 12.38
N ILE A 57 28.70 0.12 12.83
CA ILE A 57 28.97 1.42 12.19
C ILE A 57 30.46 1.76 12.28
N LYS A 58 31.11 1.50 13.43
CA LYS A 58 32.55 1.73 13.62
C LYS A 58 33.38 0.86 12.67
N ALA A 59 33.05 -0.42 12.54
CA ALA A 59 33.71 -1.35 11.62
C ALA A 59 33.49 -0.96 10.15
N ALA A 60 32.30 -0.48 9.79
CA ALA A 60 32.05 0.04 8.45
C ALA A 60 32.91 1.28 8.16
N ARG A 61 33.01 2.20 9.14
CA ARG A 61 33.75 3.48 8.99
C ARG A 61 35.25 3.28 8.80
N SER A 62 35.85 2.21 9.32
CA SER A 62 37.29 1.93 9.10
C SER A 62 37.64 1.61 7.65
N HIS A 63 36.64 1.21 6.84
CA HIS A 63 36.82 0.88 5.42
C HIS A 63 36.41 2.04 4.49
N VAL A 64 35.93 3.16 5.03
CA VAL A 64 35.45 4.30 4.25
C VAL A 64 36.56 5.34 4.08
N PRO A 65 36.84 5.83 2.85
CA PRO A 65 37.79 6.92 2.65
C PRO A 65 37.41 8.17 3.45
N PRO A 66 38.38 8.88 4.06
CA PRO A 66 38.10 9.99 4.99
C PRO A 66 37.35 11.16 4.33
N ASN A 67 37.50 11.36 3.02
CA ASN A 67 36.77 12.38 2.28
C ASN A 67 35.27 12.09 2.19
N VAL A 68 34.91 10.81 2.00
CA VAL A 68 33.51 10.36 1.95
C VAL A 68 32.87 10.49 3.33
N ASP A 69 33.60 10.10 4.38
CA ASP A 69 33.11 10.21 5.77
C ASP A 69 32.86 11.67 6.20
N ARG A 70 33.76 12.59 5.82
CA ARG A 70 33.58 14.04 6.04
C ARG A 70 32.38 14.59 5.27
N ALA A 71 32.20 14.18 4.01
CA ALA A 71 31.05 14.58 3.22
C ALA A 71 29.73 14.07 3.83
N ALA A 72 29.69 12.80 4.25
CA ALA A 72 28.54 12.21 4.94
C ALA A 72 28.22 12.95 6.25
N THR A 73 29.23 13.26 7.06
CA THR A 73 29.04 14.01 8.32
C THR A 73 28.50 15.43 8.06
N LYS A 74 28.99 16.12 7.02
CA LYS A 74 28.47 17.43 6.60
C LYS A 74 27.02 17.34 6.11
N ALA A 75 26.70 16.34 5.30
CA ALA A 75 25.34 16.10 4.80
C ALA A 75 24.36 15.87 5.95
N VAL A 76 24.70 15.02 6.92
CA VAL A 76 23.88 14.79 8.13
C VAL A 76 23.66 16.07 8.94
N LYS A 77 24.69 16.91 9.07
CA LYS A 77 24.55 18.20 9.78
C LYS A 77 23.62 19.15 9.02
N GLN A 78 23.70 19.19 7.70
CA GLN A 78 22.84 20.02 6.86
C GLN A 78 21.38 19.55 6.88
N THR A 79 21.14 18.24 6.77
CA THR A 79 19.78 17.68 6.85
C THR A 79 19.14 17.94 8.21
N ARG A 80 19.91 17.82 9.31
CA ARG A 80 19.42 18.19 10.65
C ARG A 80 19.03 19.66 10.76
N ARG A 81 19.80 20.56 10.15
CA ARG A 81 19.47 22.00 10.12
C ARG A 81 18.20 22.26 9.31
N ALA A 82 18.11 21.68 8.12
CA ALA A 82 16.94 21.78 7.26
C ALA A 82 15.68 21.22 7.94
N ALA A 83 15.80 20.08 8.64
CA ALA A 83 14.69 19.49 9.39
C ALA A 83 14.21 20.40 10.54
N ARG A 84 15.13 21.08 11.25
CA ARG A 84 14.76 22.06 12.29
C ARG A 84 14.04 23.27 11.69
N GLN A 85 14.58 23.82 10.61
CA GLN A 85 13.94 24.94 9.90
C GLN A 85 12.57 24.56 9.34
N ALA A 86 12.43 23.35 8.80
CA ALA A 86 11.15 22.84 8.35
C ALA A 86 10.18 22.66 9.52
N ALA A 87 10.64 22.13 10.66
CA ALA A 87 9.81 22.01 11.86
C ALA A 87 9.31 23.38 12.33
N GLU A 88 10.20 24.37 12.44
CA GLU A 88 9.86 25.76 12.79
C GLU A 88 8.84 26.36 11.81
N TYR A 89 9.01 26.15 10.51
CA TYR A 89 8.06 26.62 9.49
C TYR A 89 6.70 25.91 9.55
N THR A 90 6.71 24.61 9.86
CA THR A 90 5.47 23.81 9.95
C THR A 90 4.74 23.96 11.27
N GLN A 91 5.39 24.46 12.32
CA GLN A 91 4.80 24.61 13.65
C GLN A 91 3.46 25.38 13.63
N PRO A 92 3.33 26.59 13.05
CA PRO A 92 2.06 27.31 13.03
C PRO A 92 0.98 26.59 12.21
N ARG A 93 1.37 25.87 11.15
CA ARG A 93 0.44 25.04 10.36
C ARG A 93 -0.09 23.88 11.19
N LEU A 94 0.77 23.25 11.97
CA LEU A 94 0.39 22.15 12.85
C LEU A 94 -0.56 22.66 13.94
N GLU A 95 -0.25 23.80 14.56
CA GLU A 95 -1.12 24.44 15.56
C GLU A 95 -2.50 24.79 14.96
N SER A 96 -2.54 25.36 13.76
CA SER A 96 -3.80 25.66 13.07
C SER A 96 -4.62 24.41 12.71
N ALA A 97 -3.94 23.33 12.27
CA ALA A 97 -4.57 22.06 11.97
C ALA A 97 -5.10 21.39 13.24
N LEU A 98 -4.35 21.46 14.33
CA LEU A 98 -4.77 20.96 15.64
C LEU A 98 -5.97 21.74 16.16
N ALA A 99 -5.98 23.07 16.01
CA ALA A 99 -7.11 23.92 16.37
C ALA A 99 -8.37 23.56 15.56
N ALA A 100 -8.24 23.35 14.25
CA ALA A 100 -9.34 22.91 13.40
C ALA A 100 -9.82 21.48 13.72
N ALA A 101 -8.93 20.62 14.23
CA ALA A 101 -9.24 19.25 14.62
C ALA A 101 -9.86 19.13 16.02
N GLN A 102 -9.76 20.15 16.89
CA GLN A 102 -10.36 20.17 18.24
C GLN A 102 -11.82 19.68 18.27
N PRO A 103 -12.76 20.20 17.47
CA PRO A 103 -14.16 19.78 17.55
C PRO A 103 -14.36 18.29 17.15
N VAL A 104 -13.60 17.80 16.18
CA VAL A 104 -13.64 16.37 15.78
C VAL A 104 -13.03 15.49 16.87
N ALA A 105 -11.98 15.98 17.53
CA ALA A 105 -11.38 15.29 18.67
C ALA A 105 -12.33 15.24 19.87
N GLU A 106 -13.08 16.30 20.15
CA GLU A 106 -14.13 16.32 21.18
C GLU A 106 -15.26 15.31 20.89
N GLU A 107 -15.72 15.24 19.63
CA GLU A 107 -16.74 14.27 19.21
C GLU A 107 -16.22 12.83 19.26
N ALA A 108 -14.96 12.62 18.86
CA ALA A 108 -14.29 11.32 18.98
C ALA A 108 -14.08 10.93 20.46
N ALA A 109 -13.72 11.89 21.31
CA ALA A 109 -13.54 11.68 22.74
C ALA A 109 -14.86 11.26 23.38
N SER A 110 -15.96 11.97 23.14
CA SER A 110 -17.29 11.61 23.67
C SER A 110 -17.79 10.24 23.17
N ARG A 111 -17.58 9.92 21.89
CA ARG A 111 -17.87 8.58 21.36
C ARG A 111 -16.98 7.52 21.99
N SER A 112 -15.71 7.84 22.23
CA SER A 112 -14.73 6.91 22.81
C SER A 112 -14.97 6.68 24.29
N THR A 113 -15.42 7.67 25.06
CA THR A 113 -15.78 7.52 26.48
C THR A 113 -17.07 6.72 26.64
N ALA A 114 -18.06 6.93 25.76
CA ALA A 114 -19.24 6.07 25.70
C ALA A 114 -18.86 4.61 25.35
N ALA A 115 -17.96 4.42 24.38
CA ALA A 115 -17.42 3.10 24.06
C ALA A 115 -16.60 2.52 25.23
N PHE A 116 -15.81 3.32 25.92
CA PHE A 116 -15.02 2.89 27.08
C PHE A 116 -15.89 2.54 28.28
N ALA A 117 -16.98 3.26 28.51
CA ALA A 117 -17.97 2.95 29.54
C ALA A 117 -18.69 1.64 29.21
N ALA A 118 -19.02 1.40 27.93
CA ALA A 118 -19.54 0.11 27.48
C ALA A 118 -18.51 -1.03 27.65
N LEU A 119 -17.25 -0.81 27.30
CA LEU A 119 -16.14 -1.75 27.50
C LEU A 119 -15.91 -2.08 28.98
N ARG A 120 -15.99 -1.06 29.86
CA ARG A 120 -15.79 -1.20 31.31
C ARG A 120 -17.01 -1.82 32.00
N GLY A 121 -18.20 -1.69 31.42
CA GLY A 121 -19.43 -2.28 31.92
C GLY A 121 -19.57 -3.77 31.61
N GLN A 122 -19.33 -4.22 30.37
CA GLN A 122 -19.71 -5.58 29.96
C GLN A 122 -18.94 -6.18 28.75
N VAL A 123 -17.68 -5.84 28.49
CA VAL A 123 -16.95 -6.47 27.35
C VAL A 123 -15.80 -7.33 27.84
N SER A 124 -16.03 -8.65 27.87
CA SER A 124 -15.00 -9.65 28.09
C SER A 124 -13.90 -9.54 27.02
N ALA A 125 -12.64 -9.75 27.40
CA ALA A 125 -11.50 -9.74 26.48
C ALA A 125 -11.66 -10.69 25.27
N GLU A 126 -12.52 -11.71 25.38
CA GLU A 126 -12.85 -12.62 24.29
C GLU A 126 -13.71 -11.96 23.20
N GLU A 127 -14.64 -11.07 23.55
CA GLU A 127 -15.48 -10.37 22.58
C GLU A 127 -14.68 -9.37 21.76
N VAL A 128 -13.74 -8.67 22.41
CA VAL A 128 -12.77 -7.80 21.73
C VAL A 128 -11.93 -8.62 20.75
N ARG A 129 -11.42 -9.79 21.16
CA ARG A 129 -10.67 -10.69 20.25
C ARG A 129 -11.53 -11.18 19.10
N LYS A 130 -12.81 -11.50 19.33
CA LYS A 130 -13.75 -11.94 18.30
C LYS A 130 -14.05 -10.84 17.28
N LEU A 131 -14.22 -9.59 17.73
CA LEU A 131 -14.38 -8.41 16.89
C LEU A 131 -13.13 -8.10 16.06
N VAL A 132 -11.96 -8.07 16.71
CA VAL A 132 -10.68 -7.85 16.02
C VAL A 132 -10.43 -8.95 14.98
N ARG A 133 -10.75 -10.21 15.29
CA ARG A 133 -10.61 -11.34 14.36
C ARG A 133 -11.57 -11.22 13.17
N ARG A 134 -12.79 -10.71 13.38
CA ARG A 134 -13.77 -10.47 12.31
C ARG A 134 -13.36 -9.29 11.41
N GLN A 135 -12.80 -8.24 12.00
CA GLN A 135 -12.33 -7.05 11.27
C GLN A 135 -11.04 -7.32 10.50
N LYS A 136 -10.11 -8.09 11.07
CA LYS A 136 -8.89 -8.57 10.38
C LYS A 136 -9.22 -9.41 9.16
N ARG A 137 -10.29 -10.22 9.21
CA ARG A 137 -10.81 -10.94 8.04
C ARG A 137 -11.30 -9.98 6.95
N ARG A 138 -12.14 -9.00 7.29
CA ARG A 138 -12.63 -7.98 6.32
C ARG A 138 -11.51 -7.11 5.72
N ALA A 139 -10.54 -6.70 6.54
CA ALA A 139 -9.41 -5.88 6.09
C ALA A 139 -8.49 -6.62 5.12
N ARG A 140 -8.33 -7.95 5.28
CA ARG A 140 -7.60 -8.77 4.30
C ARG A 140 -8.33 -8.82 2.96
N THR A 141 -9.65 -9.05 2.96
CA THR A 141 -10.43 -9.10 1.71
C THR A 141 -10.37 -7.77 0.94
N GLY A 142 -10.46 -6.63 1.64
CA GLY A 142 -10.36 -5.31 1.02
C GLY A 142 -8.98 -5.02 0.41
N ARG A 143 -7.88 -5.49 1.02
CA ARG A 143 -6.53 -5.35 0.44
C ARG A 143 -6.31 -6.25 -0.77
N VAL A 144 -6.79 -7.50 -0.70
CA VAL A 144 -6.69 -8.43 -1.83
C VAL A 144 -7.45 -7.87 -3.04
N PHE A 145 -8.67 -7.34 -2.82
CA PHE A 145 -9.44 -6.72 -3.89
C PHE A 145 -8.71 -5.52 -4.52
N LYS A 146 -8.14 -4.62 -3.70
CA LYS A 146 -7.34 -3.50 -4.22
C LYS A 146 -6.11 -3.96 -5.00
N GLY A 147 -5.44 -5.02 -4.55
CA GLY A 147 -4.31 -5.62 -5.25
C GLY A 147 -4.70 -6.20 -6.61
N VAL A 148 -5.78 -6.98 -6.67
CA VAL A 148 -6.31 -7.54 -7.93
C VAL A 148 -6.70 -6.44 -8.91
N LEU A 149 -7.32 -5.36 -8.41
CA LEU A 149 -7.74 -4.23 -9.24
C LEU A 149 -6.54 -3.50 -9.84
N LEU A 150 -5.47 -3.28 -9.05
CA LEU A 150 -4.22 -2.70 -9.54
C LEU A 150 -3.56 -3.58 -10.61
N VAL A 151 -3.47 -4.89 -10.36
CA VAL A 151 -2.89 -5.85 -11.31
C VAL A 151 -3.71 -5.90 -12.60
N GLY A 152 -5.04 -5.89 -12.51
CA GLY A 152 -5.93 -5.85 -13.67
C GLY A 152 -5.74 -4.60 -14.53
N VAL A 153 -5.57 -3.42 -13.91
CA VAL A 153 -5.28 -2.17 -14.63
C VAL A 153 -3.92 -2.25 -15.34
N VAL A 154 -2.88 -2.76 -14.67
CA VAL A 154 -1.54 -2.91 -15.27
C VAL A 154 -1.56 -3.91 -16.43
N ALA A 155 -2.17 -5.08 -16.23
CA ALA A 155 -2.27 -6.11 -17.25
C ALA A 155 -3.10 -5.63 -18.46
N GLY A 156 -4.22 -4.94 -18.20
CA GLY A 156 -5.04 -4.34 -19.26
C GLY A 156 -4.31 -3.26 -20.04
N GLY A 157 -3.57 -2.38 -19.37
CA GLY A 157 -2.73 -1.36 -20.00
C GLY A 157 -1.62 -1.97 -20.86
N ALA A 158 -0.93 -2.99 -20.35
CA ALA A 158 0.10 -3.71 -21.10
C ALA A 158 -0.47 -4.42 -22.33
N TYR A 159 -1.64 -5.07 -22.21
CA TYR A 159 -2.31 -5.73 -23.35
C TYR A 159 -2.78 -4.74 -24.41
N ALA A 160 -3.32 -3.58 -24.01
CA ALA A 160 -3.72 -2.54 -24.95
C ALA A 160 -2.51 -1.94 -25.69
N ALA A 161 -1.41 -1.68 -24.99
CA ALA A 161 -0.17 -1.21 -25.59
C ALA A 161 0.42 -2.26 -26.56
N TRP A 162 0.44 -3.54 -26.16
CA TRP A 162 0.90 -4.63 -27.02
C TRP A 162 0.00 -4.80 -28.24
N LYS A 163 -1.32 -4.76 -28.09
CA LYS A 163 -2.26 -4.90 -29.21
C LYS A 163 -2.24 -3.70 -30.15
N TRP A 164 -1.97 -2.49 -29.63
CA TRP A 164 -1.71 -1.32 -30.45
C TRP A 164 -0.40 -1.47 -31.24
N TRP A 165 0.65 -1.99 -30.61
CA TRP A 165 1.92 -2.27 -31.25
C TRP A 165 1.82 -3.35 -32.33
N ASP A 166 1.12 -4.45 -32.06
CA ASP A 166 0.86 -5.55 -33.00
C ASP A 166 0.13 -5.05 -34.26
N ARG A 167 -0.86 -4.17 -34.06
CA ARG A 167 -1.60 -3.51 -35.14
C ARG A 167 -0.74 -2.55 -35.97
N GLN A 168 0.37 -2.07 -35.41
CA GLN A 168 1.35 -1.24 -36.10
C GLN A 168 2.53 -2.06 -36.68
N SER A 169 2.71 -3.31 -36.24
CA SER A 169 3.85 -4.17 -36.59
C SER A 169 3.55 -5.22 -37.65
N ASN A 170 2.27 -5.54 -37.89
CA ASN A 170 1.80 -6.27 -39.08
C ASN A 170 0.77 -5.46 -39.84
N PRO A 171 1.16 -4.41 -40.58
CA PRO A 171 0.20 -3.73 -41.41
C PRO A 171 0.23 -4.41 -42.79
N ASP A 172 -0.94 -4.58 -43.41
CA ASP A 172 -1.20 -5.35 -44.64
C ASP A 172 -0.36 -4.93 -45.88
N TRP A 173 0.67 -4.09 -45.71
CA TRP A 173 1.73 -3.83 -46.68
C TRP A 173 2.90 -4.81 -46.60
N LEU A 174 2.96 -5.70 -45.60
CA LEU A 174 3.93 -6.81 -45.54
C LEU A 174 3.38 -8.13 -46.12
N VAL A 175 2.25 -8.06 -46.83
CA VAL A 175 1.80 -9.09 -47.76
C VAL A 175 1.69 -8.41 -49.11
N GLU A 176 2.48 -8.87 -50.08
CA GLU A 176 2.43 -8.37 -51.44
C GLU A 176 1.00 -8.47 -51.99
N PRO A 177 0.39 -7.39 -52.52
CA PRO A 177 -0.71 -7.56 -53.45
C PRO A 177 -0.18 -8.37 -54.64
N PRO A 178 -0.84 -9.46 -55.06
CA PRO A 178 -0.38 -10.22 -56.22
C PRO A 178 -0.28 -9.28 -57.42
N ALA A 179 0.92 -9.12 -57.95
CA ALA A 179 1.16 -8.35 -59.16
C ALA A 179 0.33 -8.97 -60.30
N ALA A 180 -0.57 -8.17 -60.86
CA ALA A 180 -1.22 -8.50 -62.12
C ALA A 180 -0.13 -8.53 -63.20
N THR A 181 0.29 -9.72 -63.60
CA THR A 181 0.97 -9.92 -64.88
C THR A 181 0.54 -11.26 -65.46
N GLU A 182 0.22 -11.20 -66.74
CA GLU A 182 -0.63 -12.12 -67.48
C GLU A 182 0.08 -13.45 -67.81
N LEU A 183 -0.67 -14.54 -67.66
CA LEU A 183 -0.68 -15.74 -68.49
C LEU A 183 0.67 -16.37 -68.91
N SER A 184 1.06 -17.44 -68.20
CA SER A 184 1.34 -18.73 -68.84
C SER A 184 1.30 -19.89 -67.84
N SER A 185 0.31 -20.75 -68.06
CA SER A 185 0.46 -22.21 -68.00
C SER A 185 1.15 -22.81 -66.79
N ARG A 186 0.40 -23.02 -65.70
CA ARG A 186 0.28 -24.36 -65.14
C ARG A 186 -0.89 -24.42 -64.17
N ASP A 187 -1.83 -25.30 -64.48
CA ASP A 187 -2.84 -25.77 -63.54
C ASP A 187 -2.21 -26.02 -62.17
N SER A 188 -2.68 -25.30 -61.18
CA SER A 188 -2.51 -25.63 -59.78
C SER A 188 -3.87 -25.40 -59.13
N ALA A 189 -4.80 -26.29 -59.47
CA ALA A 189 -5.84 -26.66 -58.53
C ALA A 189 -5.13 -27.19 -57.26
N PRO A 190 -5.53 -26.75 -56.06
CA PRO A 190 -4.84 -27.09 -54.84
C PRO A 190 -4.97 -28.59 -54.58
N ALA A 191 -3.85 -29.31 -54.54
CA ALA A 191 -3.80 -30.66 -53.99
C ALA A 191 -4.29 -30.57 -52.54
N SER A 192 -5.53 -30.99 -52.35
CA SER A 192 -6.21 -30.99 -51.07
C SER A 192 -5.55 -32.02 -50.15
N PHE A 193 -5.70 -31.85 -48.85
CA PHE A 193 -5.19 -32.78 -47.83
C PHE A 193 -5.62 -34.25 -48.07
N ASP A 194 -6.62 -34.50 -48.93
CA ASP A 194 -7.05 -35.85 -49.32
C ASP A 194 -6.03 -36.57 -50.25
N ASP A 195 -5.26 -35.84 -51.08
CA ASP A 195 -4.24 -36.45 -51.95
C ASP A 195 -2.98 -36.86 -51.17
N GLU A 196 -2.61 -36.08 -50.16
CA GLU A 196 -1.45 -36.37 -49.31
C GLU A 196 -1.73 -37.55 -48.34
N LEU A 197 -3.00 -37.72 -47.93
CA LEU A 197 -3.45 -38.86 -47.13
C LEU A 197 -3.46 -40.15 -47.96
N ALA A 198 -3.89 -40.09 -49.22
CA ALA A 198 -3.89 -41.24 -50.14
C ALA A 198 -2.46 -41.71 -50.50
N ALA A 199 -1.51 -40.78 -50.63
CA ALA A 199 -0.09 -41.12 -50.86
C ALA A 199 0.52 -41.84 -49.65
N LYS A 200 0.21 -41.41 -48.42
CA LYS A 200 0.68 -42.08 -47.20
C LYS A 200 0.04 -43.44 -46.94
N GLU A 201 -1.22 -43.65 -47.31
CA GLU A 201 -1.86 -44.97 -47.20
C GLU A 201 -1.31 -45.98 -48.21
N GLN A 202 -0.86 -45.54 -49.40
CA GLN A 202 -0.18 -46.41 -50.36
C GLN A 202 1.22 -46.80 -49.90
N GLU A 203 1.97 -45.88 -49.30
CA GLU A 203 3.30 -46.16 -48.73
C GLU A 203 3.22 -47.09 -47.50
N ALA A 204 2.15 -46.98 -46.71
CA ALA A 204 1.88 -47.90 -45.60
C ALA A 204 1.41 -49.30 -46.06
N ARG A 205 0.75 -49.41 -47.22
CA ARG A 205 0.36 -50.70 -47.82
C ARG A 205 1.53 -51.43 -48.50
N SER A 206 2.50 -50.72 -49.08
CA SER A 206 3.67 -51.34 -49.71
C SER A 206 4.74 -51.78 -48.69
N ALA A 207 4.83 -51.13 -47.53
CA ALA A 207 5.75 -51.54 -46.46
C ALA A 207 5.29 -52.80 -45.68
N GLY A 208 4.07 -53.29 -45.93
CA GLY A 208 3.48 -54.44 -45.25
C GLY A 208 3.58 -55.79 -45.98
N ASP A 209 4.06 -55.82 -47.23
CA ASP A 209 4.01 -57.02 -48.10
C ASP A 209 5.38 -57.65 -48.40
N ASP A 210 6.46 -57.17 -47.76
CA ASP A 210 7.85 -57.68 -47.91
C ASP A 210 8.37 -58.45 -46.66
N GLN A 211 7.46 -59.04 -45.87
CA GLN A 211 7.79 -60.10 -44.91
C GLN A 211 6.97 -61.36 -45.20
N GLN A 212 7.41 -62.17 -46.18
CA GLN A 212 7.23 -63.64 -46.21
C GLN A 212 8.16 -64.31 -47.22
#